data_AF-A0AAV0VYF9-F1
#
_entry.id   AF-A0AAV0VYF9-F1
#
_cell.length_a   1.000
_cell.length_b   1.000
_cell.length_c   1.000
_cell.angle_alpha   90.00
_cell.angle_beta   90.00
_cell.angle_gamma   90.00
#
_symmetry.space_group_name_H-M   'P 1'
#
loop_
_entity.id
_entity.type
_entity.pdbx_description
1 polymer ?
#
loop_
_entity_poly.entity_id
_entity_poly.type
_entity_poly.pdbx_seq_one_letter_code
_entity_poly.pdbx_strand_id
1 'polypeptide(L)'
;MTSASTSSSSAGVKRKALSIDDKLRIIKLYDEKIGVFNKQQIADQLGLPSSSLRTILKNRKEIEKNAFSGSTKRQKVRNGKNEQLENILLEWFRQARTLNLAVNGPVLTEKANEIAKRLNITDFGGSNGWLDRFRKRHGIVYRKICGEADAVDDNSIKSWKETILPNLLKDYSPEDIYNADEFGLFFKLMPDKSLVMKDETCHGGKLSKDRLTVLTCSNWSGTDKLKLLVIGKSKSPRCFKNVHTLPCDYKAQNRAWMTGSLIIEWVQQLNCKFVKQKRNVLLFVDNCPAHPKEITLTNIKLVFFPPNATSKLQPLDQGVIKVLKQKYRKKLVQRYLLEMESVTDAEIPKINVLDAIHYVSIAWDEIKPEVIKNCFNKAYFDNVSQEDPHVLDSDEFRDFEEVYPGYTSIDDQLITNEALELEEIINQATVNDEPDEPSDDEEEYIPPLPSIASTVQSISTLRQALTATDGSENMLLYLGRVENFLLNKYKNNVLKQPTITTFFNPRK
;
A
#
# COMPACT_ATOMS: atom_id res chain seq x y z
N MET A 1 -12.73 39.56 68.46
CA MET A 1 -11.94 39.45 67.21
C MET A 1 -10.77 38.52 67.47
N THR A 2 -10.89 37.26 67.05
CA THR A 2 -9.74 36.37 66.84
C THR A 2 -10.21 35.33 65.82
N SER A 3 -9.72 35.54 64.60
CA SER A 3 -10.08 34.86 63.37
C SER A 3 -9.54 33.43 63.34
N ALA A 4 -10.43 32.47 63.09
CA ALA A 4 -10.07 31.10 62.74
C ALA A 4 -9.41 31.08 61.35
N SER A 5 -8.14 30.69 61.30
CA SER A 5 -7.40 30.45 60.06
C SER A 5 -7.81 29.10 59.46
N THR A 6 -8.66 29.13 58.45
CA THR A 6 -8.94 27.97 57.59
C THR A 6 -7.74 27.71 56.68
N SER A 7 -6.94 26.70 57.02
CA SER A 7 -5.90 26.16 56.14
C SER A 7 -6.55 25.44 54.96
N SER A 8 -6.58 26.08 53.79
CA SER A 8 -6.97 25.42 52.54
C SER A 8 -5.87 24.44 52.12
N SER A 9 -6.12 23.15 52.34
CA SER A 9 -5.28 22.08 51.82
C SER A 9 -5.42 22.06 50.30
N SER A 10 -4.45 22.64 49.59
CA SER A 10 -4.32 22.49 48.14
C SER A 10 -4.04 21.02 47.84
N ALA A 11 -5.07 20.26 47.48
CA ALA A 11 -4.94 18.90 46.99
C ALA A 11 -4.14 18.97 45.67
N GLY A 12 -2.84 18.69 45.74
CA GLY A 12 -1.99 18.62 44.56
C GLY A 12 -2.58 17.64 43.56
N VAL A 13 -2.85 18.10 42.33
CA VAL A 13 -3.33 17.26 41.24
C VAL A 13 -2.32 16.11 41.06
N LYS A 14 -2.71 14.89 41.46
CA LYS A 14 -1.88 13.70 41.28
C LYS A 14 -1.55 13.57 39.79
N ARG A 15 -0.26 13.61 39.44
CA ARG A 15 0.21 13.38 38.06
C ARG A 15 -0.22 11.98 37.59
N LYS A 16 -1.29 11.91 36.80
CA LYS A 16 -1.74 10.66 36.17
C LYS A 16 -0.82 10.34 34.99
N ALA A 17 -0.20 9.16 35.03
CA ALA A 17 0.58 8.68 33.90
C ALA A 17 -0.38 8.21 32.78
N LEU A 18 -0.34 8.91 31.64
CA LEU A 18 -1.20 8.62 30.48
C LEU A 18 -0.59 7.51 29.61
N SER A 19 -1.40 6.51 29.27
CA SER A 19 -1.01 5.47 28.30
C SER A 19 -0.94 6.01 26.87
N ILE A 20 -0.38 5.23 25.93
CA ILE A 20 -0.41 5.58 24.50
C ILE A 20 -1.85 5.65 24.01
N ASP A 21 -2.70 4.72 24.43
CA ASP A 21 -4.13 4.71 24.12
C ASP A 21 -4.84 5.97 24.63
N ASP A 22 -4.56 6.37 25.88
CA ASP A 22 -5.08 7.62 26.44
C ASP A 22 -4.65 8.84 25.61
N LYS A 23 -3.37 8.88 25.18
CA LYS A 23 -2.83 9.97 24.37
C LYS A 23 -3.45 10.00 22.97
N LEU A 24 -3.66 8.85 22.33
CA LEU A 24 -4.34 8.77 21.04
C LEU A 24 -5.80 9.22 21.13
N ARG A 25 -6.51 8.81 22.20
CA ARG A 25 -7.88 9.29 22.46
C ARG A 25 -7.92 10.80 22.67
N ILE A 26 -6.94 11.36 23.38
CA ILE A 26 -6.79 12.81 23.55
C ILE A 26 -6.54 13.51 22.21
N ILE A 27 -5.68 12.96 21.34
CA ILE A 27 -5.43 13.49 19.99
C ILE A 27 -6.70 13.46 19.14
N LYS A 28 -7.45 12.36 19.18
CA LYS A 28 -8.73 12.22 18.47
C LYS A 28 -9.75 13.25 18.94
N LEU A 29 -9.97 13.37 20.25
CA LEU A 29 -10.89 14.35 20.84
C LEU A 29 -10.47 15.80 20.59
N TYR A 30 -9.16 16.05 20.43
CA TYR A 30 -8.65 17.35 20.03
C TYR A 30 -8.97 17.66 18.56
N ASP A 31 -8.73 16.70 17.65
CA ASP A 31 -9.01 16.85 16.22
C ASP A 31 -10.52 17.02 15.93
N GLU A 32 -11.39 16.43 16.75
CA GLU A 32 -12.85 16.60 16.64
C GLU A 32 -13.34 17.98 17.10
N LYS A 33 -12.60 18.65 17.99
CA LYS A 33 -13.03 19.89 18.65
C LYS A 33 -12.30 21.14 18.17
N ILE A 34 -11.22 20.98 17.41
CA ILE A 34 -10.45 22.09 16.87
C ILE A 34 -11.28 22.86 15.82
N GLY A 35 -11.26 24.19 15.91
CA GLY A 35 -12.07 25.08 15.08
C GLY A 35 -13.32 25.60 15.79
N VAL A 36 -13.83 24.88 16.80
CA VAL A 36 -14.97 25.31 17.63
C VAL A 36 -14.52 25.82 19.00
N PHE A 37 -13.53 25.16 19.60
CA PHE A 37 -12.98 25.54 20.90
C PHE A 37 -11.49 25.89 20.78
N ASN A 38 -11.02 26.82 21.63
CA ASN A 38 -9.60 27.12 21.71
C ASN A 38 -8.83 26.04 22.51
N LYS A 39 -7.51 26.00 22.37
CA LYS A 39 -6.66 24.95 22.98
C LYS A 39 -6.81 24.87 24.51
N GLN A 40 -7.09 25.99 25.18
CA GLN A 40 -7.28 26.03 26.63
C GLN A 40 -8.62 25.38 27.01
N GLN A 41 -9.70 25.76 26.34
CA GLN A 41 -11.04 25.18 26.54
C GLN A 41 -11.06 23.67 26.28
N ILE A 42 -10.33 23.20 25.26
CA ILE A 42 -10.21 21.76 24.97
C ILE A 42 -9.44 21.05 26.10
N ALA A 43 -8.37 21.66 26.63
CA ALA A 43 -7.63 21.09 27.76
C ALA A 43 -8.49 21.00 29.02
N ASP A 44 -9.28 22.03 29.31
CA ASP A 44 -10.17 22.09 30.46
C ASP A 44 -11.31 21.04 30.35
N GLN A 45 -11.93 20.90 29.17
CA GLN A 45 -12.93 19.85 28.91
C GLN A 45 -12.39 18.42 29.02
N LEU A 46 -11.10 18.23 28.75
CA LEU A 46 -10.42 16.93 28.88
C LEU A 46 -9.88 16.69 30.29
N GLY A 47 -9.99 17.67 31.20
CA GLY A 47 -9.43 17.59 32.55
C GLY A 47 -7.89 17.50 32.56
N LEU A 48 -7.22 18.13 31.58
CA LEU A 48 -5.78 18.08 31.39
C LEU A 48 -5.15 19.47 31.57
N PRO A 49 -3.97 19.57 32.20
CA PRO A 49 -3.18 20.80 32.15
C PRO A 49 -2.82 21.17 30.70
N SER A 50 -2.90 22.44 30.33
CA SER A 50 -2.63 22.93 28.97
C SER A 50 -1.23 22.59 28.47
N SER A 51 -0.27 22.54 29.39
CA SER A 51 1.11 22.09 29.12
C SER A 51 1.17 20.62 28.69
N SER A 52 0.34 19.76 29.28
CA SER A 52 0.23 18.34 28.92
C SER A 52 -0.36 18.15 27.53
N LEU A 53 -1.44 18.86 27.21
CA LEU A 53 -2.05 18.81 25.87
C LEU A 53 -1.07 19.28 24.79
N ARG A 54 -0.36 20.39 25.04
CA ARG A 54 0.66 20.92 24.11
C ARG A 54 1.80 19.91 23.90
N THR A 55 2.25 19.22 24.95
CA THR A 55 3.31 18.21 24.87
C THR A 55 2.86 16.98 24.08
N ILE A 56 1.63 16.50 24.29
CA ILE A 56 1.03 15.37 23.56
C ILE A 56 0.95 15.71 22.07
N LEU A 57 0.46 16.90 21.71
CA LEU A 57 0.36 17.33 20.33
C LEU A 57 1.72 17.51 19.66
N LYS A 58 2.73 18.02 20.39
CA LYS A 58 4.11 18.13 19.89
C LYS A 58 4.70 16.76 19.54
N ASN A 59 4.42 15.74 20.36
CA ASN A 59 4.93 14.39 20.17
C ASN A 59 3.96 13.47 19.39
N ARG A 60 2.96 14.03 18.70
CA ARG A 60 1.90 13.29 18.00
C ARG A 60 2.45 12.18 17.09
N LYS A 61 3.36 12.53 16.17
CA LYS A 61 3.96 11.58 15.21
C LYS A 61 4.66 10.41 15.92
N GLU A 62 5.32 10.70 17.05
CA GLU A 62 6.02 9.70 17.84
C GLU A 62 5.04 8.83 18.64
N ILE A 63 3.93 9.39 19.13
CA ILE A 63 2.87 8.64 19.82
C ILE A 63 2.15 7.71 18.84
N GLU A 64 1.84 8.18 17.63
CA GLU A 64 1.27 7.40 16.54
C GLU A 64 2.24 6.27 16.11
N LYS A 65 3.54 6.57 15.91
CA LYS A 65 4.58 5.57 15.64
C LYS A 65 4.75 4.54 16.78
N ASN A 66 4.62 4.96 18.04
CA ASN A 66 4.75 4.07 19.18
C ASN A 66 3.49 3.26 19.47
N ALA A 67 2.31 3.71 19.04
CA ALA A 67 1.12 2.86 19.04
C ALA A 67 1.27 1.69 18.06
N PHE A 68 2.08 1.89 17.01
CA PHE A 68 2.34 0.94 15.93
C PHE A 68 3.41 -0.12 16.27
N SER A 69 4.43 0.22 17.07
CA SER A 69 5.57 -0.68 17.37
C SER A 69 5.45 -1.52 18.64
N GLY A 70 4.41 -1.31 19.47
CA GLY A 70 4.27 -2.02 20.74
C GLY A 70 2.93 -1.79 21.43
N SER A 71 2.77 -2.36 22.63
CA SER A 71 1.49 -2.34 23.36
C SER A 71 0.97 -0.92 23.62
N THR A 72 -0.27 -0.64 23.24
CA THR A 72 -0.94 0.67 23.43
C THR A 72 -1.27 0.99 24.90
N LYS A 73 -1.28 -0.03 25.77
CA LYS A 73 -1.56 0.11 27.22
C LYS A 73 -0.39 0.72 28.01
N ARG A 74 0.77 0.95 27.39
CA ARG A 74 2.00 1.44 28.06
C ARG A 74 2.00 2.96 28.28
N GLN A 75 2.61 3.42 29.38
CA GLN A 75 2.67 4.85 29.76
C GLN A 75 3.97 5.57 29.37
N LYS A 76 5.09 4.84 29.24
CA LYS A 76 6.40 5.33 28.80
C LYS A 76 7.01 4.41 27.74
N VAL A 77 7.67 5.00 26.75
CA VAL A 77 8.45 4.29 25.74
C VAL A 77 9.90 4.27 26.25
N ARG A 78 10.39 3.08 26.61
CA ARG A 78 11.81 2.84 26.86
C ARG A 78 12.25 1.82 25.82
N ASN A 79 13.07 2.27 24.87
CA ASN A 79 13.68 1.39 23.88
C ASN A 79 14.56 0.38 24.63
N GLY A 80 14.60 -0.86 24.16
CA GLY A 80 15.59 -1.82 24.66
C GLY A 80 17.00 -1.30 24.39
N LYS A 81 18.02 -1.81 25.09
CA LYS A 81 19.42 -1.46 24.78
C LYS A 81 19.76 -1.74 23.30
N ASN A 82 19.11 -2.75 22.70
CA ASN A 82 19.37 -3.23 21.34
C ASN A 82 18.08 -3.15 20.47
N GLU A 83 17.66 -1.94 20.10
CA GLU A 83 16.42 -1.70 19.35
C GLU A 83 16.39 -2.40 17.97
N GLN A 84 17.52 -2.39 17.27
CA GLN A 84 17.65 -3.04 15.96
C GLN A 84 17.43 -4.57 16.05
N LEU A 85 18.06 -5.22 17.02
CA LEU A 85 17.87 -6.65 17.30
C LEU A 85 16.41 -6.98 17.62
N GLU A 86 15.76 -6.17 18.45
CA GLU A 86 14.37 -6.39 18.83
C GLU A 86 13.41 -6.24 17.64
N ASN A 87 13.68 -5.31 16.72
CA ASN A 87 12.87 -5.14 15.50
C ASN A 87 13.00 -6.35 14.56
N ILE A 88 14.24 -6.81 14.30
CA ILE A 88 14.50 -8.02 13.49
C ILE A 88 13.82 -9.24 14.10
N LEU A 89 13.96 -9.43 15.41
CA LEU A 89 13.37 -10.55 16.13
C LEU A 89 11.84 -10.52 16.10
N LEU A 90 11.25 -9.33 16.19
CA LEU A 90 9.80 -9.17 16.10
C LEU A 90 9.27 -9.53 14.71
N GLU A 91 9.97 -9.11 13.66
CA GLU A 91 9.60 -9.44 12.28
C GLU A 91 9.70 -10.94 12.04
N TRP A 92 10.81 -11.56 12.45
CA TRP A 92 10.95 -13.02 12.40
C TRP A 92 9.85 -13.74 13.21
N PHE A 93 9.53 -13.25 14.41
CA PHE A 93 8.47 -13.84 15.25
C PHE A 93 7.11 -13.77 14.55
N ARG A 94 6.77 -12.65 13.91
CA ARG A 94 5.51 -12.50 13.16
C ARG A 94 5.43 -13.53 12.03
N GLN A 95 6.50 -13.70 11.25
CA GLN A 95 6.58 -14.68 10.17
C GLN A 95 6.48 -16.12 10.67
N ALA A 96 7.14 -16.45 11.78
CA ALA A 96 7.02 -17.78 12.36
C ALA A 96 5.58 -18.07 12.83
N ARG A 97 4.88 -17.08 13.39
CA ARG A 97 3.49 -17.24 13.85
C ARG A 97 2.48 -17.35 12.72
N THR A 98 2.78 -16.86 11.53
CA THR A 98 1.88 -16.92 10.37
C THR A 98 2.00 -18.23 9.61
N LEU A 99 3.19 -18.82 9.58
CA LEU A 99 3.45 -20.21 9.18
C LEU A 99 2.97 -21.24 10.23
N ASN A 100 2.20 -20.81 11.24
CA ASN A 100 1.74 -21.62 12.37
C ASN A 100 2.86 -22.33 13.17
N LEU A 101 4.11 -21.89 13.05
CA LEU A 101 5.23 -22.46 13.77
C LEU A 101 5.14 -22.14 15.27
N ALA A 102 5.45 -23.15 16.09
CA ALA A 102 5.46 -23.02 17.53
C ALA A 102 6.71 -22.24 17.98
N VAL A 103 6.51 -21.00 18.44
CA VAL A 103 7.59 -20.17 19.01
C VAL A 103 7.33 -19.95 20.50
N ASN A 104 8.14 -20.61 21.34
CA ASN A 104 8.11 -20.46 22.79
C ASN A 104 9.26 -19.56 23.28
N GLY A 105 9.32 -19.29 24.58
CA GLY A 105 10.33 -18.42 25.18
C GLY A 105 11.78 -18.81 24.87
N PRO A 106 12.17 -20.08 25.06
CA PRO A 106 13.49 -20.58 24.67
C PRO A 106 13.82 -20.38 23.19
N VAL A 107 12.91 -20.75 22.28
CA VAL A 107 13.10 -20.57 20.82
C VAL A 107 13.31 -19.09 20.48
N LEU A 108 12.52 -18.21 21.08
CA LEU A 108 12.64 -16.77 20.86
C LEU A 108 13.98 -16.20 21.38
N THR A 109 14.49 -16.77 22.47
CA THR A 109 15.77 -16.37 23.08
C THR A 109 16.96 -16.86 22.25
N GLU A 110 16.91 -18.12 21.78
CA GLU A 110 17.91 -18.68 20.87
C GLU A 110 17.98 -17.86 19.57
N LYS A 111 16.83 -17.53 18.99
CA LYS A 111 16.80 -16.70 17.78
C LYS A 111 17.33 -15.29 18.01
N ALA A 112 17.05 -14.70 19.18
CA ALA A 112 17.61 -13.41 19.56
C ALA A 112 19.15 -13.46 19.70
N ASN A 113 19.69 -14.54 20.25
CA ASN A 113 21.13 -14.76 20.35
C ASN A 113 21.78 -14.97 18.97
N GLU A 114 21.11 -15.70 18.07
CA GLU A 114 21.54 -15.87 16.67
C GLU A 114 21.61 -14.53 15.93
N ILE A 115 20.59 -13.67 16.10
CA ILE A 115 20.57 -12.31 15.56
C ILE A 115 21.66 -11.46 16.19
N ALA A 116 21.86 -11.51 17.51
CA ALA A 116 22.92 -10.77 18.20
C ALA A 116 24.30 -11.09 17.65
N LYS A 117 24.60 -12.39 17.43
CA LYS A 117 25.86 -12.84 16.83
C LYS A 117 26.05 -12.27 15.43
N ARG A 118 25.03 -12.35 14.58
CA ARG A 118 25.09 -11.81 13.22
C ARG A 118 25.23 -10.27 13.16
N LEU A 119 24.69 -9.56 14.15
CA LEU A 119 24.86 -8.11 14.29
C LEU A 119 26.15 -7.70 15.02
N ASN A 120 27.03 -8.65 15.38
CA ASN A 120 28.24 -8.42 16.17
C ASN A 120 27.98 -7.79 17.56
N ILE A 121 26.83 -8.08 18.18
CA ILE A 121 26.48 -7.63 19.53
C ILE A 121 26.98 -8.67 20.53
N THR A 122 28.08 -8.36 21.23
CA THR A 122 28.77 -9.31 22.12
C THR A 122 28.25 -9.31 23.57
N ASP A 123 27.48 -8.30 23.98
CA ASP A 123 26.99 -8.12 25.36
C ASP A 123 25.54 -8.60 25.55
N PHE A 124 24.93 -9.23 24.54
CA PHE A 124 23.57 -9.74 24.60
C PHE A 124 23.53 -11.17 25.14
N GLY A 125 22.92 -11.35 26.32
CA GLY A 125 22.81 -12.65 26.99
C GLY A 125 21.40 -13.23 27.08
N GLY A 126 20.40 -12.66 26.37
CA GLY A 126 19.07 -13.25 26.28
C GLY A 126 18.35 -13.54 27.63
N SER A 127 18.61 -12.78 28.69
CA SER A 127 18.08 -13.09 30.04
C SER A 127 16.55 -13.24 30.08
N ASN A 128 16.03 -14.07 31.00
CA ASN A 128 14.58 -14.20 31.24
C ASN A 128 13.90 -12.84 31.50
N GLY A 129 14.59 -11.93 32.20
CA GLY A 129 14.09 -10.57 32.43
C GLY A 129 14.07 -9.70 31.18
N TRP A 130 14.91 -9.96 30.17
CA TRP A 130 14.82 -9.33 28.85
C TRP A 130 13.65 -9.91 28.05
N LEU A 131 13.52 -11.24 28.00
CA LEU A 131 12.44 -11.93 27.28
C LEU A 131 11.07 -11.46 27.76
N ASP A 132 10.85 -11.38 29.08
CA ASP A 132 9.59 -10.87 29.66
C ASP A 132 9.31 -9.42 29.28
N ARG A 133 10.36 -8.58 29.20
CA ARG A 133 10.23 -7.18 28.79
C ARG A 133 9.94 -7.07 27.28
N PHE A 134 10.61 -7.85 26.44
CA PHE A 134 10.35 -7.93 25.01
C PHE A 134 8.90 -8.36 24.73
N ARG A 135 8.45 -9.44 25.38
CA ARG A 135 7.07 -9.92 25.28
C ARG A 135 6.05 -8.87 25.69
N LYS A 136 6.25 -8.22 26.85
CA LYS A 136 5.38 -7.13 27.31
C LYS A 136 5.42 -5.92 26.38
N ARG A 137 6.58 -5.58 25.80
CA ARG A 137 6.75 -4.46 24.88
C ARG A 137 5.94 -4.68 23.60
N HIS A 138 5.94 -5.90 23.07
CA HIS A 138 5.30 -6.24 21.80
C HIS A 138 3.97 -6.99 21.93
N GLY A 139 3.42 -7.13 23.15
CA GLY A 139 2.12 -7.76 23.37
C GLY A 139 2.09 -9.28 23.22
N ILE A 140 3.24 -9.97 23.32
CA ILE A 140 3.35 -11.41 23.08
C ILE A 140 2.91 -12.20 24.32
N VAL A 141 1.79 -12.91 24.19
CA VAL A 141 1.23 -13.79 25.23
C VAL A 141 1.51 -15.26 24.94
N TYR A 142 1.65 -16.08 26.00
CA TYR A 142 1.84 -17.52 25.87
C TYR A 142 0.47 -18.21 25.84
N ARG A 143 0.23 -19.07 24.84
CA ARG A 143 -0.97 -19.90 24.71
C ARG A 143 -0.57 -21.28 24.18
N LYS A 144 -1.28 -22.32 24.60
CA LYS A 144 -1.09 -23.68 24.09
C LYS A 144 -1.65 -23.76 22.68
N ILE A 145 -0.85 -24.23 21.72
CA ILE A 145 -1.30 -24.45 20.33
C ILE A 145 -2.09 -25.77 20.32
N CYS A 146 -3.34 -25.73 19.86
CA CYS A 146 -4.14 -26.93 19.60
C CYS A 146 -4.18 -27.18 18.08
N GLY A 147 -3.83 -28.43 17.72
CA GLY A 147 -3.99 -29.20 16.49
C GLY A 147 -4.32 -28.53 15.14
N GLU A 148 -3.44 -28.80 14.17
CA GLU A 148 -3.64 -29.01 12.72
C GLU A 148 -4.58 -28.06 11.96
N ALA A 149 -4.00 -27.20 11.13
CA ALA A 149 -4.69 -26.55 10.02
C ALA A 149 -4.02 -26.97 8.70
N ASP A 150 -4.01 -28.28 8.44
CA ASP A 150 -3.62 -28.84 7.15
C ASP A 150 -4.88 -29.27 6.39
N ALA A 151 -4.99 -28.77 5.15
CA ALA A 151 -6.16 -28.80 4.26
C ALA A 151 -7.40 -28.08 4.80
N VAL A 152 -7.95 -27.17 3.98
CA VAL A 152 -9.26 -26.58 4.26
C VAL A 152 -10.29 -27.68 4.07
N ASP A 153 -10.85 -28.17 5.17
CA ASP A 153 -12.04 -29.01 5.14
C ASP A 153 -13.12 -28.27 4.33
N ASP A 154 -13.73 -28.92 3.33
CA ASP A 154 -14.82 -28.35 2.54
C ASP A 154 -15.97 -27.85 3.45
N ASN A 155 -16.11 -28.44 4.65
CA ASN A 155 -17.03 -27.94 5.68
C ASN A 155 -16.67 -26.53 6.19
N SER A 156 -15.40 -26.16 6.22
CA SER A 156 -14.94 -24.81 6.62
C SER A 156 -15.34 -23.75 5.60
N ILE A 157 -15.22 -24.07 4.30
CA ILE A 157 -15.68 -23.18 3.22
C ILE A 157 -17.21 -23.08 3.25
N LYS A 158 -17.91 -24.20 3.45
CA LYS A 158 -19.36 -24.22 3.57
C LYS A 158 -19.86 -23.37 4.75
N SER A 159 -19.26 -23.56 5.93
CA SER A 159 -19.56 -22.77 7.12
C SER A 159 -19.27 -21.28 6.92
N TRP A 160 -18.18 -20.94 6.22
CA TRP A 160 -17.87 -19.56 5.87
C TRP A 160 -18.98 -18.93 5.02
N LYS A 161 -19.38 -19.61 3.94
CA LYS A 161 -20.41 -19.14 3.00
C LYS A 161 -21.79 -19.04 3.63
N GLU A 162 -22.22 -20.07 4.37
CA GLU A 162 -23.60 -20.16 4.87
C GLU A 162 -23.80 -19.40 6.18
N THR A 163 -22.74 -19.20 6.98
CA THR A 163 -22.86 -18.63 8.33
C THR A 163 -22.02 -17.38 8.53
N ILE A 164 -20.71 -17.44 8.29
CA ILE A 164 -19.81 -16.34 8.69
C ILE A 164 -19.99 -15.13 7.80
N LEU A 165 -19.91 -15.31 6.47
CA LEU A 165 -19.99 -14.24 5.50
C LEU A 165 -21.34 -13.49 5.62
N PRO A 166 -22.53 -14.12 5.58
CA PRO A 166 -23.80 -13.39 5.69
C PRO A 166 -23.93 -12.58 6.99
N ASN A 167 -23.42 -13.13 8.10
CA ASN A 167 -23.41 -12.43 9.39
C ASN A 167 -22.45 -11.23 9.43
N LEU A 168 -21.38 -11.26 8.64
CA LEU A 168 -20.47 -10.12 8.49
C LEU A 168 -21.09 -9.02 7.62
N LEU A 169 -21.81 -9.40 6.56
CA LEU A 169 -22.36 -8.45 5.59
C LEU A 169 -23.62 -7.72 6.08
N LYS A 170 -24.40 -8.31 7.01
CA LYS A 170 -25.74 -7.85 7.42
C LYS A 170 -25.86 -6.35 7.81
N ASP A 171 -24.78 -5.77 8.32
CA ASP A 171 -24.76 -4.39 8.85
C ASP A 171 -24.11 -3.39 7.88
N TYR A 172 -23.76 -3.82 6.66
CA TYR A 172 -23.02 -3.01 5.67
C TYR A 172 -23.73 -3.02 4.32
N SER A 173 -23.75 -1.86 3.64
CA SER A 173 -24.17 -1.81 2.25
C SER A 173 -23.03 -2.28 1.32
N PRO A 174 -23.33 -2.69 0.07
CA PRO A 174 -22.31 -3.05 -0.91
C PRO A 174 -21.23 -1.97 -1.13
N GLU A 175 -21.57 -0.69 -0.92
CA GLU A 175 -20.63 0.41 -1.06
C GLU A 175 -19.58 0.45 0.05
N ASP A 176 -19.90 -0.13 1.22
CA ASP A 176 -19.09 -0.18 2.45
C ASP A 176 -18.39 -1.54 2.65
N ILE A 177 -18.49 -2.45 1.68
CA ILE A 177 -17.82 -3.76 1.70
C ILE A 177 -16.70 -3.75 0.67
N TYR A 178 -15.45 -3.84 1.13
CA TYR A 178 -14.26 -3.78 0.30
C TYR A 178 -13.51 -5.10 0.32
N ASN A 179 -12.86 -5.42 -0.80
CA ASN A 179 -11.80 -6.41 -0.85
C ASN A 179 -10.51 -5.71 -1.31
N ALA A 180 -9.38 -6.09 -0.74
CA ALA A 180 -8.05 -5.66 -1.16
C ALA A 180 -7.16 -6.88 -1.39
N ASP A 181 -6.30 -6.78 -2.38
CA ASP A 181 -5.40 -7.86 -2.79
C ASP A 181 -4.21 -7.35 -3.60
N GLU A 182 -3.07 -8.05 -3.47
CA GLU A 182 -1.82 -7.75 -4.16
C GLU A 182 -1.52 -8.74 -5.28
N PHE A 183 -1.06 -8.22 -6.43
CA PHE A 183 -0.51 -9.06 -7.49
C PHE A 183 0.87 -8.57 -7.95
N GLY A 184 1.68 -9.52 -8.44
CA GLY A 184 2.96 -9.23 -9.07
C GLY A 184 2.77 -8.95 -10.57
N LEU A 185 3.59 -8.07 -11.12
CA LEU A 185 3.55 -7.69 -12.52
C LEU A 185 4.96 -7.59 -13.09
N PHE A 186 5.31 -8.44 -14.07
CA PHE A 186 6.50 -8.22 -14.88
C PHE A 186 6.27 -7.11 -15.91
N PHE A 187 6.52 -5.87 -15.51
CA PHE A 187 6.02 -4.71 -16.24
C PHE A 187 6.68 -4.48 -17.61
N LYS A 188 7.88 -5.01 -17.84
CA LYS A 188 8.62 -4.95 -19.11
C LYS A 188 8.46 -6.19 -20.00
N LEU A 189 7.76 -7.22 -19.52
CA LEU A 189 7.75 -8.52 -20.19
C LEU A 189 6.87 -8.49 -21.44
N MET A 190 7.50 -8.67 -22.60
CA MET A 190 6.85 -8.78 -23.91
C MET A 190 6.45 -10.22 -24.23
N PRO A 191 5.58 -10.47 -25.22
CA PRO A 191 5.29 -11.82 -25.70
C PRO A 191 6.58 -12.56 -26.11
N ASP A 192 6.72 -13.81 -25.72
CA ASP A 192 7.93 -14.62 -25.85
C ASP A 192 7.95 -15.53 -27.09
N LYS A 193 6.88 -15.50 -27.89
CA LYS A 193 6.73 -16.26 -29.15
C LYS A 193 6.93 -15.34 -30.35
N SER A 194 7.85 -15.70 -31.22
CA SER A 194 8.09 -15.01 -32.50
C SER A 194 7.71 -15.90 -33.67
N LEU A 195 7.15 -15.30 -34.72
CA LEU A 195 7.04 -15.94 -36.02
C LEU A 195 8.38 -15.75 -36.75
N VAL A 196 9.07 -16.85 -37.03
CA VAL A 196 10.34 -16.86 -37.75
C VAL A 196 10.16 -17.39 -39.16
N MET A 197 10.95 -16.86 -40.10
CA MET A 197 11.00 -17.41 -41.45
C MET A 197 11.53 -18.85 -41.40
N LYS A 198 11.07 -19.69 -42.34
CA LYS A 198 11.27 -21.15 -42.32
C LYS A 198 12.74 -21.59 -42.21
N ASP A 199 13.68 -20.73 -42.61
CA ASP A 199 15.11 -21.01 -42.65
C ASP A 199 15.93 -20.13 -41.67
N GLU A 200 15.27 -19.38 -40.79
CA GLU A 200 15.91 -18.54 -39.78
C GLU A 200 16.08 -19.25 -38.43
N THR A 201 17.25 -19.14 -37.84
CA THR A 201 17.50 -19.59 -36.47
C THR A 201 16.98 -18.57 -35.48
N CYS A 202 15.95 -18.93 -34.71
CA CYS A 202 15.42 -18.10 -33.64
C CYS A 202 16.33 -18.15 -32.40
N HIS A 203 16.91 -17.02 -32.01
CA HIS A 203 17.58 -16.87 -30.71
C HIS A 203 16.68 -16.05 -29.78
N GLY A 204 16.21 -16.65 -28.69
CA GLY A 204 15.40 -15.95 -27.69
C GLY A 204 16.23 -14.92 -26.93
N GLY A 205 15.77 -13.66 -26.89
CA GLY A 205 16.34 -12.62 -26.04
C GLY A 205 16.08 -12.88 -24.55
N LYS A 206 16.92 -12.32 -23.66
CA LYS A 206 16.71 -12.41 -22.21
C LYS A 206 15.45 -11.63 -21.83
N LEU A 207 14.42 -12.34 -21.37
CA LEU A 207 13.18 -11.71 -20.89
C LEU A 207 13.48 -10.81 -19.69
N SER A 208 13.04 -9.55 -19.74
CA SER A 208 13.13 -8.65 -18.60
C SER A 208 12.09 -9.05 -17.55
N LYS A 209 12.57 -9.65 -16.46
CA LYS A 209 11.77 -10.05 -15.29
C LYS A 209 11.70 -8.94 -14.23
N ASP A 210 11.80 -7.69 -14.66
CA ASP A 210 11.63 -6.55 -13.78
C ASP A 210 10.18 -6.50 -13.29
N ARG A 211 10.01 -6.45 -11.98
CA ARG A 211 8.72 -6.63 -11.31
C ARG A 211 8.28 -5.41 -10.51
N LEU A 212 6.97 -5.24 -10.46
CA LEU A 212 6.26 -4.39 -9.49
C LEU A 212 5.28 -5.27 -8.71
N THR A 213 4.99 -4.89 -7.47
CA THR A 213 3.81 -5.38 -6.76
C THR A 213 2.76 -4.28 -6.74
N VAL A 214 1.52 -4.63 -7.05
CA VAL A 214 0.41 -3.67 -7.11
C VAL A 214 -0.68 -4.13 -6.15
N LEU A 215 -0.98 -3.31 -5.15
CA LEU A 215 -2.12 -3.49 -4.26
C LEU A 215 -3.34 -2.80 -4.86
N THR A 216 -4.39 -3.59 -5.04
CA THR A 216 -5.70 -3.16 -5.54
C THR A 216 -6.74 -3.22 -4.42
N CYS A 217 -7.75 -2.37 -4.47
CA CYS A 217 -8.87 -2.42 -3.54
C CYS A 217 -10.11 -1.75 -4.14
N SER A 218 -11.25 -2.44 -4.09
CA SER A 218 -12.53 -1.90 -4.53
C SER A 218 -13.67 -2.36 -3.64
N ASN A 219 -14.78 -1.60 -3.66
CA ASN A 219 -16.01 -2.02 -3.01
C ASN A 219 -16.81 -3.04 -3.84
N TRP A 220 -17.76 -3.71 -3.20
CA TRP A 220 -18.61 -4.72 -3.82
C TRP A 220 -19.45 -4.13 -4.97
N SER A 221 -20.00 -2.92 -4.81
CA SER A 221 -20.78 -2.31 -5.90
C SER A 221 -19.94 -1.86 -7.10
N GLY A 222 -18.60 -1.89 -7.00
CA GLY A 222 -17.68 -1.45 -8.06
C GLY A 222 -17.67 0.08 -8.28
N THR A 223 -18.35 0.83 -7.43
CA THR A 223 -18.51 2.29 -7.52
C THR A 223 -17.33 3.06 -6.92
N ASP A 224 -16.57 2.45 -6.01
CA ASP A 224 -15.35 3.03 -5.43
C ASP A 224 -14.19 2.05 -5.66
N LYS A 225 -13.29 2.44 -6.56
CA LYS A 225 -11.97 1.84 -6.76
C LYS A 225 -10.95 2.73 -6.05
N LEU A 226 -10.27 2.19 -5.05
CA LEU A 226 -9.22 2.92 -4.35
C LEU A 226 -8.03 3.16 -5.27
N LYS A 227 -7.29 4.24 -4.97
CA LYS A 227 -6.02 4.55 -5.62
C LYS A 227 -5.06 3.38 -5.40
N LEU A 228 -4.42 2.93 -6.49
CA LEU A 228 -3.46 1.84 -6.44
C LEU A 228 -2.28 2.18 -5.53
N LEU A 229 -1.74 1.19 -4.85
CA LEU A 229 -0.42 1.27 -4.22
C LEU A 229 0.55 0.40 -5.03
N VAL A 230 1.55 1.03 -5.65
CA VAL A 230 2.58 0.37 -6.45
C VAL A 230 3.87 0.32 -5.66
N ILE A 231 4.45 -0.87 -5.55
CA ILE A 231 5.71 -1.13 -4.87
C ILE A 231 6.76 -1.49 -5.91
N GLY A 232 7.79 -0.64 -6.06
CA GLY A 232 8.96 -0.92 -6.88
C GLY A 232 10.21 -1.19 -6.05
N LYS A 233 11.33 -1.46 -6.72
CA LYS A 233 12.62 -1.72 -6.07
C LYS A 233 13.25 -0.46 -5.46
N SER A 234 13.37 0.59 -6.27
CA SER A 234 14.07 1.83 -5.90
C SER A 234 13.12 2.87 -5.32
N LYS A 235 13.55 3.60 -4.28
CA LYS A 235 12.82 4.73 -3.69
C LYS A 235 12.65 5.91 -4.64
N SER A 236 13.58 6.08 -5.57
CA SER A 236 13.57 7.16 -6.54
C SER A 236 14.15 6.67 -7.86
N PRO A 237 13.38 5.91 -8.65
CA PRO A 237 13.78 5.49 -9.99
C PRO A 237 14.21 6.70 -10.83
N ARG A 238 15.17 6.53 -11.73
CA ARG A 238 15.69 7.63 -12.58
C ARG A 238 14.55 8.29 -13.38
N CYS A 239 13.60 7.50 -13.87
CA CYS A 239 12.39 7.99 -14.54
C CYS A 239 11.47 8.89 -13.68
N PHE A 240 11.67 9.00 -12.36
CA PHE A 240 10.93 9.92 -11.49
C PHE A 240 11.57 11.31 -11.38
N LYS A 241 12.70 11.55 -12.05
CA LYS A 241 13.32 12.88 -12.10
C LYS A 241 12.31 13.88 -12.68
N ASN A 242 12.04 14.95 -11.93
CA ASN A 242 11.04 15.99 -12.25
C ASN A 242 9.57 15.52 -12.24
N VAL A 243 9.27 14.33 -11.71
CA VAL A 243 7.90 13.86 -11.52
C VAL A 243 7.38 14.35 -10.17
N HIS A 244 6.29 15.12 -10.19
CA HIS A 244 5.71 15.72 -8.99
C HIS A 244 4.41 15.05 -8.54
N THR A 245 3.74 14.32 -9.44
CA THR A 245 2.43 13.72 -9.19
C THR A 245 2.39 12.36 -9.88
N LEU A 246 1.89 11.34 -9.17
CA LEU A 246 1.63 10.01 -9.70
C LEU A 246 0.13 9.67 -9.58
N PRO A 247 -0.43 8.92 -10.54
CA PRO A 247 -1.81 8.44 -10.47
C PRO A 247 -2.01 7.35 -9.41
N CYS A 248 -0.94 6.76 -8.88
CA CYS A 248 -0.92 5.80 -7.78
C CYS A 248 -0.19 6.37 -6.55
N ASP A 249 -0.27 5.69 -5.42
CA ASP A 249 0.70 5.83 -4.35
C ASP A 249 1.90 4.92 -4.68
N TYR A 250 3.12 5.41 -4.42
CA TYR A 250 4.34 4.66 -4.71
C TYR A 250 5.14 4.43 -3.45
N LYS A 251 5.59 3.19 -3.27
CA LYS A 251 6.50 2.78 -2.20
C LYS A 251 7.65 2.00 -2.81
N ALA A 252 8.76 1.95 -2.08
CA ALA A 252 9.91 1.17 -2.46
C ALA A 252 10.24 0.12 -1.41
N GLN A 253 10.62 -1.04 -1.92
CA GLN A 253 11.21 -2.13 -1.16
C GLN A 253 12.16 -2.85 -2.11
N ASN A 254 13.37 -3.23 -1.69
CA ASN A 254 14.42 -3.80 -2.54
C ASN A 254 13.97 -5.03 -3.35
N ARG A 255 12.97 -5.76 -2.84
CA ARG A 255 12.34 -6.89 -3.53
C ARG A 255 11.07 -6.54 -4.29
N ALA A 256 10.59 -5.31 -4.22
CA ALA A 256 9.28 -4.89 -4.70
C ALA A 256 8.16 -5.76 -4.11
N TRP A 257 8.25 -6.09 -2.81
CA TRP A 257 7.30 -6.95 -2.10
C TRP A 257 6.45 -6.15 -1.12
N MET A 258 5.24 -6.64 -0.88
CA MET A 258 4.42 -6.17 0.25
C MET A 258 5.06 -6.63 1.56
N THR A 259 5.11 -5.74 2.54
CA THR A 259 5.63 -6.03 3.89
C THR A 259 4.58 -5.71 4.93
N GLY A 260 4.71 -6.29 6.13
CA GLY A 260 3.78 -5.99 7.22
C GLY A 260 3.73 -4.51 7.59
N SER A 261 4.86 -3.81 7.54
CA SER A 261 4.86 -2.36 7.75
C SER A 261 4.08 -1.59 6.69
N LEU A 262 4.18 -1.98 5.42
CA LEU A 262 3.52 -1.29 4.31
C LEU A 262 2.01 -1.47 4.34
N ILE A 263 1.54 -2.70 4.55
CA ILE A 263 0.10 -2.97 4.63
C ILE A 263 -0.54 -2.30 5.85
N ILE A 264 0.15 -2.28 7.02
CA ILE A 264 -0.36 -1.56 8.20
C ILE A 264 -0.47 -0.07 7.90
N GLU A 265 0.57 0.53 7.30
CA GLU A 265 0.56 1.95 6.92
C GLU A 265 -0.63 2.25 5.99
N TRP A 266 -0.82 1.42 4.97
CA TRP A 266 -1.91 1.56 4.01
C TRP A 266 -3.30 1.44 4.66
N VAL A 267 -3.54 0.40 5.48
CA VAL A 267 -4.83 0.22 6.18
C VAL A 267 -5.11 1.36 7.17
N GLN A 268 -4.09 1.92 7.83
CA GLN A 268 -4.27 3.07 8.73
C GLN A 268 -4.65 4.34 7.97
N GLN A 269 -3.99 4.62 6.85
CA GLN A 269 -4.34 5.74 5.97
C GLN A 269 -5.77 5.59 5.46
N LEU A 270 -6.15 4.37 5.08
CA LEU A 270 -7.50 4.05 4.67
C LEU A 270 -8.53 4.23 5.80
N ASN A 271 -8.19 3.82 7.03
CA ASN A 271 -9.05 4.08 8.19
C ASN A 271 -9.23 5.57 8.43
N CYS A 272 -8.15 6.37 8.32
CA CYS A 272 -8.26 7.83 8.39
C CYS A 272 -9.14 8.42 7.28
N LYS A 273 -9.11 7.86 6.06
CA LYS A 273 -10.03 8.26 4.97
C LYS A 273 -11.48 8.00 5.37
N PHE A 274 -11.82 6.80 5.84
CA PHE A 274 -13.19 6.46 6.22
C PHE A 274 -13.68 7.16 7.49
N VAL A 275 -12.80 7.45 8.46
CA VAL A 275 -13.09 8.32 9.60
C VAL A 275 -13.54 9.70 9.14
N LYS A 276 -12.80 10.33 8.21
CA LYS A 276 -13.16 11.65 7.67
C LYS A 276 -14.48 11.61 6.90
N GLN A 277 -14.77 10.52 6.23
CA GLN A 277 -16.02 10.29 5.52
C GLN A 277 -17.19 9.89 6.43
N LYS A 278 -16.92 9.64 7.73
CA LYS A 278 -17.90 9.12 8.70
C LYS A 278 -18.54 7.80 8.26
N ARG A 279 -17.77 6.95 7.57
CA ARG A 279 -18.20 5.62 7.09
C ARG A 279 -17.62 4.53 7.98
N ASN A 280 -18.37 3.45 8.16
CA ASN A 280 -17.87 2.21 8.75
C ASN A 280 -17.80 1.18 7.65
N VAL A 281 -16.62 0.60 7.46
CA VAL A 281 -16.32 -0.25 6.30
C VAL A 281 -15.89 -1.64 6.77
N LEU A 282 -16.32 -2.65 6.01
CA LEU A 282 -15.83 -4.01 6.12
C LEU A 282 -14.74 -4.22 5.07
N LEU A 283 -13.52 -4.56 5.49
CA LEU A 283 -12.39 -4.77 4.58
C LEU A 283 -11.94 -6.23 4.65
N PHE A 284 -12.09 -6.94 3.53
CA PHE A 284 -11.62 -8.31 3.35
C PHE A 284 -10.23 -8.33 2.72
N VAL A 285 -9.33 -9.09 3.32
CA VAL A 285 -7.97 -9.34 2.82
C VAL A 285 -7.64 -10.83 2.94
N ASP A 286 -6.69 -11.30 2.14
CA ASP A 286 -6.19 -12.66 2.25
C ASP A 286 -5.52 -12.90 3.62
N ASN A 287 -5.37 -14.18 3.99
CA ASN A 287 -4.72 -14.57 5.24
C ASN A 287 -3.20 -14.65 5.06
N CYS A 288 -2.61 -13.59 4.47
CA CYS A 288 -1.17 -13.51 4.25
C CYS A 288 -0.40 -13.30 5.57
N PRO A 289 0.77 -13.97 5.71
CA PRO A 289 1.74 -13.69 6.76
C PRO A 289 2.09 -12.23 7.02
N ALA A 290 2.15 -11.41 5.98
CA ALA A 290 2.47 -10.00 6.11
C ALA A 290 1.35 -9.21 6.81
N HIS A 291 0.13 -9.74 6.88
CA HIS A 291 -1.00 -8.97 7.37
C HIS A 291 -1.07 -8.91 8.91
N PRO A 292 -1.33 -7.73 9.49
CA PRO A 292 -1.38 -7.55 10.94
C PRO A 292 -2.62 -8.24 11.53
N LYS A 293 -2.41 -9.33 12.28
CA LYS A 293 -3.51 -10.03 12.99
C LYS A 293 -4.11 -9.22 14.15
N GLU A 294 -3.37 -8.23 14.66
CA GLU A 294 -3.84 -7.33 15.73
C GLU A 294 -3.55 -5.87 15.36
N ILE A 295 -4.51 -5.22 14.73
CA ILE A 295 -4.52 -3.78 14.46
C ILE A 295 -5.79 -3.16 15.02
N THR A 296 -5.66 -2.07 15.79
CA THR A 296 -6.83 -1.35 16.32
C THR A 296 -7.27 -0.30 15.30
N LEU A 297 -8.42 -0.54 14.68
CA LEU A 297 -9.05 0.35 13.70
C LEU A 297 -10.40 0.81 14.25
N THR A 298 -10.78 2.06 13.95
CA THR A 298 -12.00 2.66 14.49
C THR A 298 -13.19 2.54 13.56
N ASN A 299 -12.94 2.57 12.25
CA ASN A 299 -13.95 2.67 11.20
C ASN A 299 -13.80 1.58 10.14
N ILE A 300 -12.76 0.76 10.23
CA ILE A 300 -12.57 -0.42 9.39
C ILE A 300 -12.66 -1.66 10.28
N LYS A 301 -13.53 -2.58 9.91
CA LYS A 301 -13.52 -3.95 10.41
C LYS A 301 -12.71 -4.79 9.43
N LEU A 302 -11.48 -5.13 9.82
CA LEU A 302 -10.60 -5.98 9.02
C LEU A 302 -11.00 -7.44 9.19
N VAL A 303 -11.24 -8.14 8.08
CA VAL A 303 -11.61 -9.56 8.04
C VAL A 303 -10.64 -10.31 7.14
N PHE A 304 -10.16 -11.43 7.65
CA PHE A 304 -9.29 -12.34 6.93
C PHE A 304 -10.12 -13.48 6.34
N PHE A 305 -9.88 -13.81 5.07
CA PHE A 305 -10.43 -15.04 4.50
C PHE A 305 -9.86 -16.27 5.22
N PRO A 306 -10.58 -17.42 5.20
CA PRO A 306 -10.01 -18.68 5.67
C PRO A 306 -8.68 -18.98 4.96
N PRO A 307 -7.67 -19.55 5.66
CA PRO A 307 -6.43 -19.97 5.03
C PRO A 307 -6.72 -20.88 3.82
N ASN A 308 -5.91 -20.82 2.76
CA ASN A 308 -6.02 -21.65 1.54
C ASN A 308 -7.38 -21.62 0.80
N ALA A 309 -8.28 -20.68 1.11
CA ALA A 309 -9.57 -20.53 0.42
C ALA A 309 -9.64 -19.29 -0.49
N THR A 310 -8.57 -18.48 -0.53
CA THR A 310 -8.48 -17.20 -1.25
C THR A 310 -8.87 -17.33 -2.72
N SER A 311 -8.34 -18.33 -3.43
CA SER A 311 -8.62 -18.57 -4.85
C SER A 311 -10.11 -18.82 -5.18
N LYS A 312 -10.94 -19.19 -4.19
CA LYS A 312 -12.39 -19.40 -4.35
C LYS A 312 -13.24 -18.29 -3.72
N LEU A 313 -12.73 -17.63 -2.67
CA LEU A 313 -13.52 -16.73 -1.83
C LEU A 313 -13.14 -15.26 -1.96
N GLN A 314 -11.99 -14.95 -2.57
CA GLN A 314 -11.50 -13.58 -2.70
C GLN A 314 -12.01 -12.95 -4.02
N PRO A 315 -12.83 -11.87 -3.95
CA PRO A 315 -13.41 -11.24 -5.14
C PRO A 315 -12.38 -10.79 -6.18
N LEU A 316 -11.29 -10.14 -5.78
CA LEU A 316 -10.30 -9.61 -6.73
C LEU A 316 -9.61 -10.72 -7.55
N ASP A 317 -9.44 -11.90 -6.95
CA ASP A 317 -8.95 -13.12 -7.61
C ASP A 317 -9.99 -13.80 -8.51
N GLN A 318 -11.29 -13.48 -8.36
CA GLN A 318 -12.34 -14.08 -9.20
C GLN A 318 -12.39 -13.52 -10.64
N GLY A 319 -11.54 -12.55 -10.97
CA GLY A 319 -11.38 -12.06 -12.34
C GLY A 319 -10.87 -10.63 -12.45
N VAL A 320 -11.02 -9.79 -11.42
CA VAL A 320 -10.64 -8.36 -11.49
C VAL A 320 -9.15 -8.18 -11.78
N ILE A 321 -8.27 -8.92 -11.08
CA ILE A 321 -6.82 -8.85 -11.30
C ILE A 321 -6.45 -9.39 -12.68
N LYS A 322 -7.11 -10.46 -13.14
CA LYS A 322 -6.91 -11.00 -14.49
C LYS A 322 -7.23 -9.97 -15.57
N VAL A 323 -8.38 -9.30 -15.43
CA VAL A 323 -8.83 -8.21 -16.32
C VAL A 323 -7.84 -7.05 -16.31
N LEU A 324 -7.34 -6.68 -15.14
CA LEU A 324 -6.34 -5.62 -14.99
C LEU A 324 -5.03 -5.97 -15.72
N LYS A 325 -4.51 -7.18 -15.52
CA LYS A 325 -3.32 -7.69 -16.22
C LYS A 325 -3.54 -7.70 -17.73
N GLN A 326 -4.68 -8.20 -18.21
CA GLN A 326 -5.05 -8.20 -19.63
C GLN A 326 -5.01 -6.79 -20.24
N LYS A 327 -5.68 -5.82 -19.61
CA LYS A 327 -5.68 -4.42 -20.07
C LYS A 327 -4.28 -3.81 -20.06
N TYR A 328 -3.48 -4.10 -19.04
CA TYR A 328 -2.07 -3.68 -18.99
C TYR A 328 -1.27 -4.25 -20.18
N ARG A 329 -1.36 -5.56 -20.40
CA ARG A 329 -0.65 -6.27 -21.47
C ARG A 329 -1.08 -5.81 -22.87
N LYS A 330 -2.37 -5.51 -23.07
CA LYS A 330 -2.88 -4.92 -24.32
C LYS A 330 -2.23 -3.57 -24.61
N LYS A 331 -2.14 -2.68 -23.61
CA LYS A 331 -1.46 -1.37 -23.74
C LYS A 331 0.03 -1.53 -24.03
N LEU A 332 0.68 -2.48 -23.37
CA LEU A 332 2.08 -2.82 -23.57
C LEU A 332 2.37 -3.23 -25.02
N VAL A 333 1.55 -4.13 -25.58
CA VAL A 333 1.65 -4.57 -26.98
C VAL A 333 1.35 -3.44 -27.96
N GLN A 334 0.30 -2.64 -27.71
CA GLN A 334 -0.04 -1.49 -28.56
C GLN A 334 1.10 -0.47 -28.62
N ARG A 335 1.75 -0.19 -27.48
CA ARG A 335 2.91 0.70 -27.43
C ARG A 335 4.05 0.17 -28.29
N TYR A 336 4.35 -1.10 -28.16
CA TYR A 336 5.40 -1.76 -28.93
C TYR A 336 5.15 -1.73 -30.43
N LEU A 337 3.90 -1.98 -30.88
CA LEU A 337 3.53 -1.89 -32.30
C LEU A 337 3.76 -0.49 -32.87
N LEU A 338 3.31 0.56 -32.16
CA LEU A 338 3.52 1.94 -32.58
C LEU A 338 5.01 2.31 -32.64
N GLU A 339 5.82 1.77 -31.73
CA GLU A 339 7.26 1.98 -31.75
C GLU A 339 7.88 1.33 -32.97
N MET A 340 7.55 0.07 -33.28
CA MET A 340 8.03 -0.64 -34.47
C MET A 340 7.75 0.12 -35.78
N GLU A 341 6.58 0.75 -35.90
CA GLU A 341 6.22 1.55 -37.07
C GLU A 341 7.03 2.86 -37.19
N SER A 342 7.58 3.34 -36.07
CA SER A 342 8.30 4.61 -35.98
C SER A 342 9.83 4.49 -36.04
N VAL A 343 10.39 3.27 -36.04
CA VAL A 343 11.85 3.07 -35.98
C VAL A 343 12.50 3.31 -37.34
N THR A 344 13.25 4.42 -37.46
CA THR A 344 14.41 4.55 -38.34
C THR A 344 15.67 4.42 -37.48
N ASP A 345 16.24 3.22 -37.39
CA ASP A 345 17.55 2.88 -36.77
C ASP A 345 17.81 3.18 -35.27
N ALA A 346 16.80 3.51 -34.45
CA ALA A 346 17.00 3.72 -33.01
C ALA A 346 16.48 2.55 -32.15
N GLU A 347 17.20 2.23 -31.06
CA GLU A 347 16.81 1.26 -30.03
C GLU A 347 15.35 1.46 -29.59
N ILE A 348 14.57 0.37 -29.56
CA ILE A 348 13.17 0.37 -29.09
C ILE A 348 13.14 0.98 -27.67
N PRO A 349 12.35 2.04 -27.43
CA PRO A 349 12.28 2.70 -26.13
C PRO A 349 11.99 1.70 -25.01
N LYS A 350 12.89 1.60 -24.04
CA LYS A 350 12.73 0.70 -22.90
C LYS A 350 11.65 1.24 -21.96
N ILE A 351 10.62 0.43 -21.75
CA ILE A 351 9.51 0.75 -20.84
C ILE A 351 10.04 0.87 -19.42
N ASN A 352 9.78 2.01 -18.79
CA ASN A 352 10.24 2.29 -17.43
C ASN A 352 9.12 2.14 -16.39
N VAL A 353 9.45 2.38 -15.12
CA VAL A 353 8.49 2.27 -14.00
C VAL A 353 7.37 3.31 -14.10
N LEU A 354 7.65 4.51 -14.61
CA LEU A 354 6.65 5.56 -14.78
C LEU A 354 5.62 5.18 -15.83
N ASP A 355 6.06 4.63 -16.97
CA ASP A 355 5.17 4.12 -18.02
C ASP A 355 4.27 3.01 -17.47
N ALA A 356 4.86 2.06 -16.73
CA ALA A 356 4.12 0.98 -16.09
C ALA A 356 3.05 1.50 -15.11
N ILE A 357 3.40 2.50 -14.29
CA ILE A 357 2.45 3.17 -13.38
C ILE A 357 1.29 3.80 -14.16
N HIS A 358 1.56 4.47 -15.27
CA HIS A 358 0.50 5.04 -16.10
C HIS A 358 -0.39 3.95 -16.69
N TYR A 359 0.19 2.90 -17.28
CA TYR A 359 -0.58 1.82 -17.91
C TYR A 359 -1.44 1.05 -16.91
N VAL A 360 -0.91 0.68 -15.75
CA VAL A 360 -1.69 -0.04 -14.73
C VAL A 360 -2.77 0.84 -14.12
N SER A 361 -2.52 2.15 -13.97
CA SER A 361 -3.52 3.07 -13.42
C SER A 361 -4.67 3.30 -14.40
N ILE A 362 -4.37 3.45 -15.70
CA ILE A 362 -5.41 3.55 -16.74
C ILE A 362 -6.17 2.23 -16.86
N ALA A 363 -5.47 1.10 -16.85
CA ALA A 363 -6.09 -0.22 -16.90
C ALA A 363 -7.04 -0.45 -15.72
N TRP A 364 -6.68 0.02 -14.52
CA TRP A 364 -7.51 -0.01 -13.32
C TRP A 364 -8.76 0.88 -13.45
N ASP A 365 -8.60 2.09 -13.98
CA ASP A 365 -9.70 3.02 -14.20
C ASP A 365 -10.72 2.50 -15.23
N GLU A 366 -10.27 1.80 -16.26
CA GLU A 366 -11.13 1.20 -17.30
C GLU A 366 -11.96 -0.02 -16.83
N ILE A 367 -11.67 -0.60 -15.67
CA ILE A 367 -12.47 -1.74 -15.16
C ILE A 367 -13.87 -1.26 -14.82
N LYS A 368 -14.88 -1.80 -15.50
CA LYS A 368 -16.28 -1.42 -15.29
C LYS A 368 -16.80 -1.94 -13.93
N PRO A 369 -17.70 -1.21 -13.25
CA PRO A 369 -18.29 -1.63 -11.98
C PRO A 369 -18.95 -3.02 -12.04
N GLU A 370 -19.55 -3.38 -13.18
CA GLU A 370 -20.22 -4.66 -13.39
C GLU A 370 -19.25 -5.85 -13.28
N VAL A 371 -18.01 -5.68 -13.76
CA VAL A 371 -16.97 -6.72 -13.65
C VAL A 371 -16.65 -6.99 -12.18
N ILE A 372 -16.50 -5.93 -11.39
CA ILE A 372 -16.21 -6.05 -9.95
C ILE A 372 -17.39 -6.72 -9.24
N LYS A 373 -18.61 -6.23 -9.48
CA LYS A 373 -19.83 -6.80 -8.87
C LYS A 373 -19.97 -8.29 -9.17
N ASN A 374 -19.76 -8.70 -10.43
CA ASN A 374 -19.82 -10.11 -10.83
C ASN A 374 -18.75 -10.95 -10.13
N CYS A 375 -17.54 -10.41 -9.92
CA CYS A 375 -16.47 -11.10 -9.20
C CYS A 375 -16.80 -11.29 -7.71
N PHE A 376 -17.41 -10.29 -7.06
CA PHE A 376 -17.91 -10.43 -5.69
C PHE A 376 -19.05 -11.47 -5.59
N ASN A 377 -19.95 -11.49 -6.57
CA ASN A 377 -21.03 -12.47 -6.62
C ASN A 377 -20.48 -13.89 -6.80
N LYS A 378 -19.48 -14.07 -7.68
CA LYS A 378 -18.76 -15.35 -7.83
C LYS A 378 -18.02 -15.78 -6.56
N ALA A 379 -17.59 -14.82 -5.75
CA ALA A 379 -17.03 -15.03 -4.41
C ALA A 379 -18.09 -15.22 -3.31
N TYR A 380 -19.36 -15.45 -3.66
CA TYR A 380 -20.47 -15.76 -2.76
C TYR A 380 -20.91 -14.61 -1.84
N PHE A 381 -20.62 -13.35 -2.20
CA PHE A 381 -21.13 -12.19 -1.45
C PHE A 381 -22.63 -11.97 -1.67
N ASP A 382 -23.17 -12.47 -2.79
CA ASP A 382 -24.60 -12.50 -3.07
C ASP A 382 -25.14 -13.93 -2.97
N ASN A 383 -26.08 -14.16 -2.05
CA ASN A 383 -26.70 -15.47 -1.81
C ASN A 383 -27.88 -15.77 -2.75
N VAL A 384 -28.22 -14.85 -3.66
CA VAL A 384 -29.46 -14.91 -4.45
C VAL A 384 -29.29 -15.61 -5.81
N SER A 385 -28.05 -15.86 -6.28
CA SER A 385 -27.80 -16.46 -7.59
C SER A 385 -26.91 -17.71 -7.46
N GLN A 386 -27.51 -18.89 -7.59
CA GLN A 386 -26.80 -20.17 -7.74
C GLN A 386 -26.36 -20.46 -9.19
N GLU A 387 -26.72 -19.60 -10.13
CA GLU A 387 -26.19 -19.66 -11.48
C GLU A 387 -24.80 -19.04 -11.48
N ASP A 388 -23.83 -19.74 -12.07
CA ASP A 388 -22.49 -19.25 -12.32
C ASP A 388 -22.66 -17.92 -13.08
N PRO A 389 -22.41 -16.75 -12.46
CA PRO A 389 -22.55 -15.52 -13.20
C PRO A 389 -21.64 -15.66 -14.41
N HIS A 390 -22.14 -15.40 -15.62
CA HIS A 390 -21.30 -15.30 -16.82
C HIS A 390 -20.28 -14.18 -16.56
N VAL A 391 -19.17 -14.49 -15.87
CA VAL A 391 -18.31 -13.49 -15.23
C VAL A 391 -17.57 -12.66 -16.27
N LEU A 392 -17.49 -13.10 -17.52
CA LEU A 392 -16.57 -12.51 -18.50
C LEU A 392 -17.11 -12.53 -19.93
N ASP A 393 -18.39 -12.23 -20.16
CA ASP A 393 -18.89 -12.02 -21.54
C ASP A 393 -18.66 -10.57 -22.00
N SER A 394 -17.43 -10.08 -21.81
CA SER A 394 -16.98 -8.96 -22.61
C SER A 394 -16.20 -9.60 -23.74
N ASP A 395 -16.73 -9.57 -24.95
CA ASP A 395 -16.07 -10.07 -26.16
C ASP A 395 -14.59 -9.64 -26.23
N GLU A 396 -14.31 -8.43 -25.74
CA GLU A 396 -12.96 -7.86 -25.60
C GLU A 396 -11.96 -8.72 -24.77
N PHE A 397 -12.43 -9.56 -23.85
CA PHE A 397 -11.62 -10.45 -22.99
C PHE A 397 -11.25 -11.75 -23.69
N ARG A 398 -12.17 -12.34 -24.46
CA ARG A 398 -11.91 -13.57 -25.21
C ARG A 398 -10.91 -13.28 -26.32
N ASP A 399 -11.10 -12.17 -27.03
CA ASP A 399 -10.28 -11.81 -28.19
C ASP A 399 -8.79 -11.69 -27.83
N PHE A 400 -8.43 -11.05 -26.71
CA PHE A 400 -7.00 -10.87 -26.37
C PHE A 400 -6.34 -12.17 -25.88
N GLU A 401 -7.04 -12.99 -25.09
CA GLU A 401 -6.49 -14.26 -24.60
C GLU A 401 -6.36 -15.30 -25.73
N GLU A 402 -7.30 -15.32 -26.67
CA GLU A 402 -7.23 -16.17 -27.86
C GLU A 402 -6.05 -15.79 -28.75
N VAL A 403 -5.77 -14.48 -28.89
CA VAL A 403 -4.63 -13.98 -29.68
C VAL A 403 -3.29 -14.15 -28.96
N TYR A 404 -3.24 -14.02 -27.63
CA TYR A 404 -2.03 -14.18 -26.81
C TYR A 404 -2.18 -15.22 -25.68
N PRO A 405 -2.31 -16.53 -25.98
CA PRO A 405 -2.58 -17.54 -24.97
C PRO A 405 -1.48 -17.63 -23.91
N GLY A 406 -1.84 -17.45 -22.64
CA GLY A 406 -0.94 -17.60 -21.49
C GLY A 406 -0.06 -16.39 -21.18
N TYR A 407 -0.13 -15.32 -21.99
CA TYR A 407 0.64 -14.10 -21.74
C TYR A 407 0.11 -13.30 -20.54
N THR A 408 -1.17 -13.42 -20.25
CA THR A 408 -1.85 -12.67 -19.19
C THR A 408 -1.65 -13.32 -17.82
N SER A 409 -1.43 -14.64 -17.80
CA SER A 409 -1.21 -15.45 -16.61
C SER A 409 0.26 -15.70 -16.28
N ILE A 410 1.19 -15.18 -17.09
CA ILE A 410 2.64 -15.35 -16.90
C ILE A 410 3.15 -14.86 -15.54
N ASP A 411 2.41 -13.93 -14.92
CA ASP A 411 2.70 -13.33 -13.62
C ASP A 411 1.92 -13.98 -12.46
N ASP A 412 1.05 -14.96 -12.71
CA ASP A 412 0.13 -15.47 -11.68
C ASP A 412 0.86 -16.21 -10.55
N GLN A 413 2.08 -16.69 -10.82
CA GLN A 413 2.96 -17.33 -9.84
C GLN A 413 3.93 -16.35 -9.16
N LEU A 414 3.82 -15.04 -9.45
CA LEU A 414 4.69 -14.07 -8.82
C LEU A 414 4.37 -13.94 -7.33
N ILE A 415 5.35 -14.33 -6.53
CA ILE A 415 5.35 -14.13 -5.09
C ILE A 415 5.41 -12.62 -4.82
N THR A 416 4.34 -12.07 -4.25
CA THR A 416 4.20 -10.65 -3.83
C THR A 416 4.57 -10.44 -2.37
N ASN A 417 4.62 -11.53 -1.60
CA ASN A 417 4.93 -11.59 -0.18
C ASN A 417 5.56 -12.96 0.14
N GLU A 418 6.60 -13.01 0.98
CA GLU A 418 7.14 -14.29 1.49
C GLU A 418 7.74 -14.08 2.88
N ALA A 419 7.81 -15.16 3.67
CA ALA A 419 8.63 -15.16 4.88
C ALA A 419 10.10 -14.95 4.49
N LEU A 420 10.70 -13.90 5.02
CA LEU A 420 12.09 -13.55 4.75
C LEU A 420 13.02 -14.51 5.50
N GLU A 421 14.10 -14.93 4.85
CA GLU A 421 15.17 -15.62 5.58
C GLU A 421 15.79 -14.68 6.62
N LEU A 422 16.32 -15.22 7.72
CA LEU A 422 16.81 -14.37 8.82
C LEU A 422 17.89 -13.39 8.35
N GLU A 423 18.76 -13.80 7.42
CA GLU A 423 19.81 -12.94 6.86
C GLU A 423 19.22 -11.76 6.07
N GLU A 424 18.06 -11.97 5.44
CA GLU A 424 17.34 -10.93 4.71
C GLU A 424 16.64 -9.95 5.65
N ILE A 425 16.06 -10.44 6.75
CA ILE A 425 15.49 -9.58 7.81
C ILE A 425 16.60 -8.72 8.44
N ILE A 426 17.79 -9.31 8.65
CA ILE A 426 18.95 -8.59 9.17
C ILE A 426 19.41 -7.54 8.18
N ASN A 427 19.58 -7.88 6.90
CA ASN A 427 19.99 -6.94 5.87
C ASN A 427 19.01 -5.76 5.74
N GLN A 428 17.70 -6.01 5.79
CA GLN A 428 16.67 -4.97 5.79
C GLN A 428 16.75 -4.02 6.98
N ALA A 429 17.23 -4.50 8.13
CA ALA A 429 17.36 -3.70 9.35
C ALA A 429 18.73 -3.04 9.50
N THR A 430 19.75 -3.47 8.75
CA THR A 430 21.11 -2.88 8.74
C THR A 430 21.33 -1.87 7.63
N VAL A 431 20.50 -1.87 6.58
CA VAL A 431 20.46 -0.76 5.60
C VAL A 431 19.91 0.47 6.33
N ASN A 432 20.82 1.34 6.76
CA ASN A 432 20.51 2.73 7.07
C ASN A 432 19.93 3.40 5.82
N ASP A 433 19.18 4.50 5.98
CA ASP A 433 18.83 5.46 4.93
C ASP A 433 20.09 6.07 4.24
N GLU A 434 21.02 5.24 3.74
CA GLU A 434 21.92 5.69 2.70
C GLU A 434 21.11 5.80 1.41
N PRO A 435 21.24 6.91 0.67
CA PRO A 435 20.60 7.01 -0.63
C PRO A 435 21.08 5.83 -1.46
N ASP A 436 20.15 5.00 -1.95
CA ASP A 436 20.46 4.00 -2.97
C ASP A 436 21.29 4.71 -4.04
N GLU A 437 22.56 4.33 -4.20
CA GLU A 437 23.23 4.64 -5.44
C GLU A 437 22.42 3.97 -6.54
N PRO A 438 22.08 4.72 -7.61
CA PRO A 438 21.28 4.16 -8.69
C PRO A 438 21.99 2.91 -9.20
N SER A 439 21.32 1.75 -9.13
CA SER A 439 21.86 0.49 -9.63
C SER A 439 22.44 0.69 -11.03
N ASP A 440 23.69 0.25 -11.20
CA ASP A 440 24.57 0.56 -12.33
C ASP A 440 24.22 -0.21 -13.63
N ASP A 441 22.97 -0.60 -13.80
CA ASP A 441 22.52 -1.35 -14.97
C ASP A 441 21.62 -0.46 -15.84
N GLU A 442 22.24 0.04 -16.91
CA GLU A 442 21.72 0.80 -18.05
C GLU A 442 21.50 2.31 -17.83
N GLU A 443 22.13 3.12 -18.69
CA GLU A 443 21.84 4.55 -18.84
C GLU A 443 20.39 4.75 -19.29
N GLU A 444 19.45 4.75 -18.34
CA GLU A 444 18.05 5.06 -18.63
C GLU A 444 17.95 6.52 -19.12
N TYR A 445 17.74 6.71 -20.43
CA TYR A 445 17.56 8.01 -21.04
C TYR A 445 16.36 8.73 -20.45
N ILE A 446 16.59 9.83 -19.74
CA ILE A 446 15.53 10.68 -19.21
C ILE A 446 15.29 11.79 -20.23
N PRO A 447 14.15 11.80 -20.94
CA PRO A 447 13.86 12.87 -21.90
C PRO A 447 13.78 14.22 -21.15
N PRO A 448 14.30 15.30 -21.75
CA PRO A 448 14.20 16.62 -21.15
C PRO A 448 12.73 17.03 -21.02
N LEU A 449 12.41 17.76 -19.94
CA LEU A 449 11.06 18.27 -19.73
C LEU A 449 10.67 19.15 -20.92
N PRO A 450 9.51 18.92 -21.57
CA PRO A 450 9.12 19.72 -22.72
C PRO A 450 8.92 21.18 -22.31
N SER A 451 9.33 22.10 -23.19
CA SER A 451 9.03 23.52 -23.02
C SER A 451 7.52 23.73 -23.14
N ILE A 452 6.99 24.79 -22.51
CA ILE A 452 5.56 25.10 -22.59
C ILE A 452 5.11 25.37 -24.02
N ALA A 453 5.97 25.98 -24.84
CA ALA A 453 5.68 26.16 -26.26
C ALA A 453 5.52 24.80 -26.97
N SER A 454 6.44 23.86 -26.72
CA SER A 454 6.33 22.50 -27.25
C SER A 454 5.08 21.78 -26.73
N THR A 455 4.74 21.94 -25.45
CA THR A 455 3.55 21.30 -24.86
C THR A 455 2.26 21.83 -25.47
N VAL A 456 2.15 23.16 -25.65
CA VAL A 456 0.97 23.79 -26.30
C VAL A 456 0.88 23.34 -27.76
N GLN A 457 2.01 23.21 -28.45
CA GLN A 457 2.03 22.68 -29.81
C GLN A 457 1.52 21.23 -29.86
N SER A 458 2.00 20.36 -28.97
CA SER A 458 1.51 18.97 -28.86
C SER A 458 0.02 18.92 -28.54
N ILE A 459 -0.48 19.79 -27.66
CA ILE A 459 -1.92 19.92 -27.39
C ILE A 459 -2.68 20.31 -28.66
N SER A 460 -2.17 21.24 -29.48
CA SER A 460 -2.81 21.60 -30.75
C SER A 460 -2.83 20.43 -31.74
N THR A 461 -1.75 19.64 -31.81
CA THR A 461 -1.69 18.44 -32.65
C THR A 461 -2.71 17.40 -32.19
N LEU A 462 -2.80 17.14 -30.88
CA LEU A 462 -3.80 16.24 -30.30
C LEU A 462 -5.22 16.74 -30.58
N ARG A 463 -5.45 18.05 -30.49
CA ARG A 463 -6.75 18.66 -30.79
C ARG A 463 -7.15 18.40 -32.24
N GLN A 464 -6.24 18.62 -33.20
CA GLN A 464 -6.50 18.35 -34.61
C GLN A 464 -6.86 16.88 -34.86
N ALA A 465 -6.09 15.96 -34.27
CA ALA A 465 -6.36 14.53 -34.37
C ALA A 465 -7.73 14.15 -33.77
N LEU A 466 -8.07 14.67 -32.58
CA LEU A 466 -9.35 14.43 -31.95
C LEU A 466 -10.51 15.02 -32.75
N THR A 467 -10.38 16.23 -33.31
CA THR A 467 -11.42 16.82 -34.18
C THR A 467 -11.67 15.98 -35.44
N ALA A 468 -10.67 15.24 -35.92
CA ALA A 468 -10.82 14.30 -37.03
C ALA A 468 -11.31 12.90 -36.60
N THR A 469 -11.59 12.68 -35.31
CA THR A 469 -12.05 11.41 -34.75
C THR A 469 -13.48 11.55 -34.23
N ASP A 470 -14.38 10.68 -34.69
CA ASP A 470 -15.79 10.68 -34.27
C ASP A 470 -15.95 10.38 -32.76
N GLY A 471 -16.93 11.04 -32.11
CA GLY A 471 -17.28 10.82 -30.69
C GLY A 471 -16.27 11.36 -29.67
N SER A 472 -15.42 12.31 -30.08
CA SER A 472 -14.32 12.84 -29.27
C SER A 472 -14.66 14.11 -28.48
N GLU A 473 -15.92 14.54 -28.41
CA GLU A 473 -16.34 15.84 -27.87
C GLU A 473 -15.89 16.04 -26.42
N ASN A 474 -16.07 15.00 -25.59
CA ASN A 474 -15.62 15.02 -24.19
C ASN A 474 -14.10 15.11 -24.07
N MET A 475 -13.35 14.42 -24.96
CA MET A 475 -11.89 14.45 -24.96
C MET A 475 -11.35 15.83 -25.35
N LEU A 476 -11.99 16.51 -26.30
CA LEU A 476 -11.68 17.89 -26.65
C LEU A 476 -11.88 18.85 -25.47
N LEU A 477 -12.96 18.68 -24.71
CA LEU A 477 -13.21 19.46 -23.49
C LEU A 477 -12.15 19.19 -22.41
N TYR A 478 -11.78 17.93 -22.17
CA TYR A 478 -10.72 17.58 -21.22
C TYR A 478 -9.37 18.16 -21.65
N LEU A 479 -9.04 18.10 -22.94
CA LEU A 479 -7.81 18.66 -23.48
C LEU A 479 -7.73 20.19 -23.27
N GLY A 480 -8.85 20.90 -23.44
CA GLY A 480 -8.95 22.32 -23.10
C GLY A 480 -8.75 22.61 -21.61
N ARG A 481 -9.24 21.75 -20.71
CA ARG A 481 -8.99 21.87 -19.26
C ARG A 481 -7.51 21.68 -18.93
N VAL A 482 -6.85 20.71 -19.57
CA VAL A 482 -5.41 20.46 -19.40
C VAL A 482 -4.60 21.67 -19.87
N GLU A 483 -4.90 22.22 -21.04
CA GLU A 483 -4.22 23.42 -21.57
C GLU A 483 -4.35 24.61 -20.61
N ASN A 484 -5.57 24.89 -20.15
CA ASN A 484 -5.83 25.98 -19.20
C ASN A 484 -5.08 25.79 -17.88
N PHE A 485 -5.05 24.56 -17.34
CA PHE A 485 -4.30 24.23 -16.13
C PHE A 485 -2.81 24.53 -16.30
N LEU A 486 -2.21 24.11 -17.41
CA LEU A 486 -0.78 24.32 -17.69
C LEU A 486 -0.44 25.80 -17.89
N LEU A 487 -1.22 26.52 -18.69
CA LEU A 487 -1.01 27.95 -18.95
C LEU A 487 -1.17 28.78 -17.66
N ASN A 488 -2.15 28.48 -16.82
CA ASN A 488 -2.32 29.16 -15.54
C ASN A 488 -1.15 28.90 -14.59
N LYS A 489 -0.67 27.66 -14.50
CA LYS A 489 0.49 27.32 -13.68
C LYS A 489 1.76 28.03 -14.17
N TYR A 490 1.94 28.15 -15.49
CA TYR A 490 3.05 28.92 -16.06
C TYR A 490 2.96 30.39 -15.72
N LYS A 491 1.82 31.05 -15.99
CA LYS A 491 1.60 32.47 -15.65
C LYS A 491 1.90 32.74 -14.18
N ASN A 492 1.41 31.88 -13.28
CA ASN A 492 1.66 32.02 -11.84
C ASN A 492 3.13 31.82 -11.45
N ASN A 493 3.89 31.02 -12.20
CA ASN A 493 5.32 30.82 -11.94
C ASN A 493 6.19 31.95 -12.53
N VAL A 494 5.78 32.54 -13.65
CA VAL A 494 6.45 33.71 -14.27
C VAL A 494 6.17 34.99 -13.48
N LEU A 495 4.97 35.13 -12.91
CA LEU A 495 4.55 36.28 -12.10
C LEU A 495 5.05 36.22 -10.65
N LYS A 496 5.74 35.15 -10.24
CA LYS A 496 6.46 35.13 -8.96
C LYS A 496 7.66 36.07 -9.06
N GLN A 497 7.53 37.22 -8.42
CA GLN A 497 8.61 38.20 -8.27
C GLN A 497 9.86 37.46 -7.75
N PRO A 498 10.99 37.49 -8.49
CA PRO A 498 12.24 36.94 -7.96
C PRO A 498 12.57 37.68 -6.66
N THR A 499 13.06 36.95 -5.66
CA THR A 499 13.48 37.54 -4.37
C THR A 499 14.34 38.79 -4.59
N ILE A 500 14.24 39.81 -3.73
CA ILE A 500 14.99 41.07 -3.89
C ILE A 500 16.50 40.85 -4.10
N THR A 501 17.04 39.76 -3.55
CA THR A 501 18.42 39.30 -3.71
C THR A 501 18.79 38.93 -5.15
N THR A 502 17.85 38.40 -5.93
CA THR A 502 18.03 38.08 -7.36
C THR A 502 18.06 39.33 -8.24
N PHE A 503 17.52 40.45 -7.76
CA PHE A 503 17.56 41.74 -8.48
C PHE A 503 18.93 42.43 -8.35
N PHE A 504 19.64 42.21 -7.24
CA PHE A 504 20.92 42.89 -6.94
C PHE A 504 22.17 42.06 -7.26
N ASN A 505 22.04 40.81 -7.69
CA ASN A 505 23.16 40.00 -8.16
C ASN A 505 22.91 39.49 -9.59
N PRO A 506 23.13 40.32 -10.62
CA PRO A 506 23.25 39.80 -11.97
C PRO A 506 24.50 38.91 -12.03
N ARG A 507 24.31 37.64 -12.39
CA ARG A 507 25.39 36.66 -12.57
C ARG A 507 26.48 37.25 -13.48
N LYS A 508 27.74 37.23 -13.02
CA LYS A 508 28.92 37.43 -13.86
C LYS A 508 29.16 36.20 -14.72
#